data_AF-A0A3M1I422-F1
#
_entry.id   AF-A0A3M1I422-F1
#
_cell.length_a   1.000
_cell.length_b   1.000
_cell.length_c   1.000
_cell.angle_alpha   90.00
_cell.angle_beta   90.00
_cell.angle_gamma   90.00
#
_symmetry.space_group_name_H-M   'P 1'
#
loop_
_entity.id
_entity.type
_entity.pdbx_description
1 polymer ?
#
loop_
_entity_poly.entity_id
_entity_poly.type
_entity_poly.pdbx_seq_one_letter_code
_entity_poly.pdbx_strand_id
1 'polypeptide(L)'
;MQAVPSDTLPIDRKERIYYYKTSSGIRLRPPEERVRDFDDVVIPLDPESARLEASRCIHCPDPAPCVEACPTHNDIPSAMWLIEQGRFLEAAQLYHQTSSMPEICGRVCPHEQLCQGSCVRNKSDEPVLTGALEAFVADYERQTQPYRIPVGAPTGKKVAIVGAGPAGIACAEQLVMRGHEVTIFDSKPAPGGLLLYGIPNFKLPKDVVWNKWEDLEKAGVKFVGNTYIGKDKTVDDLFAEGFNAVFLGVGTGIDAKMEKTPGTDLPGVYEATDFLVRANVDFDSLPPEKRKRPEIGKRVVVIGGGDTASDCLRTALRLGAEEVTCIYRRTEKEMPGGKKDRKMAIEEGAKYRFLTQPVRFIAGEDGRLAAVE
;
A
#
# COMPACT_ATOMS: atom_id res chain seq x y z
N MET A 1 18.79 9.54 15.18
CA MET A 1 19.22 10.92 15.48
C MET A 1 18.82 11.77 14.30
N GLN A 2 18.16 12.90 14.56
CA GLN A 2 17.68 13.79 13.50
C GLN A 2 18.83 14.39 12.69
N ALA A 3 18.73 14.37 11.36
CA ALA A 3 19.65 15.04 10.44
C ALA A 3 19.59 16.56 10.57
N VAL A 4 18.41 17.11 10.90
CA VAL A 4 18.18 18.50 11.23
C VAL A 4 17.74 18.59 12.70
N PRO A 5 18.64 18.94 13.64
CA PRO A 5 18.31 18.95 15.06
C PRO A 5 17.21 19.96 15.39
N SER A 6 16.06 19.47 15.87
CA SER A 6 14.88 20.29 16.16
C SER A 6 15.14 21.47 17.11
N ASP A 7 16.07 21.32 18.06
CA ASP A 7 16.37 22.36 19.06
C ASP A 7 17.21 23.53 18.53
N THR A 8 17.75 23.39 17.32
CA THR A 8 18.54 24.43 16.65
C THR A 8 17.71 25.27 15.67
N LEU A 9 16.45 24.87 15.43
CA LEU A 9 15.59 25.53 14.46
C LEU A 9 15.05 26.86 15.01
N PRO A 10 15.11 27.96 14.23
CA PRO A 10 14.62 29.27 14.64
C PRO A 10 13.09 29.35 14.50
N ILE A 11 12.36 28.49 15.22
CA ILE A 11 10.90 28.41 15.16
C ILE A 11 10.28 28.67 16.52
N ASP A 12 9.14 29.35 16.55
CA ASP A 12 8.26 29.36 17.72
C ASP A 12 7.28 28.18 17.61
N ARG A 13 7.52 27.14 18.42
CA ARG A 13 6.68 25.94 18.46
C ARG A 13 5.25 26.25 18.93
N LYS A 14 5.07 27.23 19.84
CA LYS A 14 3.73 27.65 20.28
C LYS A 14 3.02 28.36 19.15
N GLU A 15 3.70 29.28 18.47
CA GLU A 15 3.14 29.97 17.30
C GLU A 15 2.68 28.97 16.23
N ARG A 16 3.50 27.95 15.92
CA ARG A 16 3.12 26.89 14.96
C ARG A 16 1.87 26.09 15.34
N ILE A 17 1.63 25.88 16.63
CA ILE A 17 0.39 25.25 17.11
C ILE A 17 -0.81 26.18 16.93
N TYR A 18 -0.63 27.49 17.18
CA TYR A 18 -1.73 28.44 17.22
C TYR A 18 -2.14 29.02 15.87
N TYR A 19 -1.19 29.27 14.96
CA TYR A 19 -1.45 30.00 13.72
C TYR A 19 -1.61 29.09 12.49
N TYR A 20 -0.95 27.94 12.48
CA TYR A 20 -1.07 26.96 11.39
C TYR A 20 -2.11 25.90 11.74
N LYS A 21 -3.35 26.32 12.01
CA LYS A 21 -4.44 25.43 12.47
C LYS A 21 -5.15 24.71 11.34
N THR A 22 -5.34 25.32 10.18
CA THR A 22 -6.15 24.67 9.14
C THR A 22 -5.27 23.80 8.25
N SER A 23 -5.37 22.47 8.38
CA SER A 23 -4.87 21.58 7.33
C SER A 23 -5.88 21.62 6.20
N SER A 24 -5.39 21.65 4.96
CA SER A 24 -6.27 21.45 3.79
C SER A 24 -6.79 20.02 3.70
N GLY A 25 -6.30 19.11 4.57
CA GLY A 25 -6.63 17.71 4.55
C GLY A 25 -6.10 17.03 3.29
N ILE A 26 -6.35 15.72 3.19
CA ILE A 26 -6.12 15.00 1.94
C ILE A 26 -7.19 15.45 0.95
N ARG A 27 -6.75 16.02 -0.17
CA ARG A 27 -7.63 16.36 -1.29
C ARG A 27 -8.01 15.08 -2.03
N LEU A 28 -9.31 14.89 -2.25
CA LEU A 28 -9.84 13.74 -2.95
C LEU A 28 -10.59 14.19 -4.21
N ARG A 29 -10.57 13.35 -5.24
CA ARG A 29 -11.48 13.50 -6.39
C ARG A 29 -12.94 13.39 -5.91
N PRO A 30 -13.90 14.07 -6.57
CA PRO A 30 -15.32 13.97 -6.23
C PRO A 30 -15.81 12.51 -6.28
N PRO A 31 -16.63 12.04 -5.32
CA PRO A 31 -17.14 10.67 -5.30
C PRO A 31 -17.79 10.24 -6.62
N GLU A 32 -18.63 11.10 -7.20
CA GLU A 32 -19.36 10.86 -8.45
C GLU A 32 -18.48 10.69 -9.69
N GLU A 33 -17.25 11.20 -9.65
CA GLU A 33 -16.24 11.03 -10.68
C GLU A 33 -15.38 9.79 -10.40
N ARG A 34 -14.82 9.68 -9.18
CA ARG A 34 -13.82 8.64 -8.84
C ARG A 34 -14.37 7.22 -8.79
N VAL A 35 -15.69 7.04 -8.77
CA VAL A 35 -16.34 5.72 -8.90
C VAL A 35 -16.42 5.21 -10.34
N ARG A 36 -16.06 6.03 -11.34
CA ARG A 36 -16.20 5.67 -12.77
C ARG A 36 -14.92 5.12 -13.39
N ASP A 37 -13.82 5.17 -12.65
CA ASP A 37 -12.50 4.73 -13.10
C ASP A 37 -11.71 4.16 -11.92
N PHE A 38 -10.50 3.70 -12.23
CA PHE A 38 -9.55 3.15 -11.27
C PHE A 38 -8.35 4.09 -11.04
N ASP A 39 -8.46 5.36 -11.40
CA ASP A 39 -7.37 6.32 -11.21
C ASP A 39 -7.24 6.68 -9.73
N ASP A 40 -6.08 7.21 -9.33
CA ASP A 40 -5.82 7.60 -7.95
C ASP A 40 -6.92 8.55 -7.43
N VAL A 41 -7.47 8.21 -6.27
CA VAL A 41 -8.50 9.05 -5.64
C VAL A 41 -7.91 10.26 -4.93
N VAL A 42 -6.64 10.18 -4.53
CA VAL A 42 -5.95 11.26 -3.84
C VAL A 42 -5.38 12.21 -4.89
N ILE A 43 -5.70 13.49 -4.74
CA ILE A 43 -5.10 14.55 -5.55
C ILE A 43 -3.73 14.86 -4.93
N PRO A 44 -2.62 14.70 -5.68
CA PRO A 44 -1.28 14.99 -5.17
C PRO A 44 -1.13 16.43 -4.68
N LEU A 45 -0.25 16.63 -3.70
CA LEU A 45 0.16 17.97 -3.29
C LEU A 45 0.98 18.63 -4.41
N ASP A 46 0.80 19.93 -4.55
CA ASP A 46 1.72 20.78 -5.32
C ASP A 46 2.82 21.35 -4.40
N PRO A 47 3.91 21.92 -4.94
CA PRO A 47 5.00 22.47 -4.13
C PRO A 47 4.57 23.51 -3.09
N GLU A 48 3.56 24.33 -3.37
CA GLU A 48 3.10 25.37 -2.44
C GLU A 48 2.34 24.75 -1.27
N SER A 49 1.36 23.89 -1.56
CA SER A 49 0.58 23.17 -0.56
C SER A 49 1.43 22.20 0.28
N ALA A 50 2.43 21.54 -0.32
CA ALA A 50 3.37 20.69 0.40
C ALA A 50 4.20 21.48 1.42
N ARG A 51 4.72 22.65 1.03
CA ARG A 51 5.46 23.55 1.94
C ARG A 51 4.57 24.04 3.08
N LEU A 52 3.34 24.43 2.77
CA LEU A 52 2.37 24.90 3.76
C LEU A 52 2.01 23.79 4.75
N GLU A 53 1.71 22.59 4.28
CA GLU A 53 1.38 21.47 5.16
C GLU A 53 2.58 21.05 6.02
N ALA A 54 3.79 21.01 5.46
CA ALA A 54 5.02 20.72 6.22
C ALA A 54 5.31 21.76 7.32
N SER A 55 4.99 23.03 7.09
CA SER A 55 5.18 24.12 8.06
C SER A 55 4.33 23.96 9.35
N ARG A 56 3.30 23.10 9.32
CA ARG A 56 2.51 22.72 10.51
C ARG A 56 3.31 21.88 11.51
N CYS A 57 4.40 21.25 11.07
CA CYS A 57 5.27 20.48 11.97
C CYS A 57 5.85 21.40 13.06
N ILE A 58 5.72 20.99 14.31
CA ILE A 58 6.20 21.77 15.46
C ILE A 58 7.63 21.40 15.87
N HIS A 59 8.29 20.51 15.11
CA HIS A 59 9.62 19.97 15.38
C HIS A 59 9.80 19.56 16.85
N CYS A 60 9.07 18.51 17.23
CA CYS A 60 9.16 17.90 18.55
C CYS A 60 10.61 17.52 18.87
N PRO A 61 11.06 17.68 20.14
CA PRO A 61 12.38 17.21 20.57
C PRO A 61 12.59 15.73 20.23
N ASP A 62 13.86 15.34 20.06
CA ASP A 62 14.28 13.97 19.77
C ASP A 62 14.19 13.10 21.06
N PRO A 63 13.62 11.88 21.02
CA PRO A 63 12.92 11.25 19.90
C PRO A 63 11.50 11.81 19.71
N ALA A 64 11.16 12.17 18.48
CA ALA A 64 9.83 12.64 18.15
C ALA A 64 8.83 11.47 18.08
N PRO A 65 7.59 11.59 18.62
CA PRO A 65 6.61 10.50 18.64
C PRO A 65 6.25 9.92 17.26
N CYS A 66 6.30 10.74 16.20
CA CYS A 66 6.08 10.29 14.83
C CYS A 66 7.18 9.36 14.32
N VAL A 67 8.43 9.58 14.75
CA VAL A 67 9.59 8.74 14.40
C VAL A 67 9.50 7.41 15.12
N GLU A 68 9.17 7.42 16.41
CA GLU A 68 8.99 6.20 17.21
C GLU A 68 7.83 5.32 16.71
N ALA A 69 6.76 5.94 16.23
CA ALA A 69 5.61 5.22 15.68
C ALA A 69 5.81 4.74 14.23
N CYS A 70 6.86 5.20 13.55
CA CYS A 70 7.19 4.78 12.19
C CYS A 70 8.03 3.49 12.25
N PRO A 71 7.57 2.36 11.68
CA PRO A 71 8.33 1.10 11.74
C PRO A 71 9.70 1.13 11.07
N THR A 72 9.90 2.05 10.11
CA THR A 72 11.20 2.28 9.46
C THR A 72 12.03 3.35 10.18
N HIS A 73 11.48 3.98 11.22
CA HIS A 73 12.10 5.09 11.95
C HIS A 73 12.53 6.25 11.04
N ASN A 74 11.70 6.57 10.04
CA ASN A 74 11.91 7.72 9.15
C ASN A 74 12.13 9.00 9.98
N ASP A 75 13.13 9.81 9.61
CA ASP A 75 13.41 11.12 10.23
C ASP A 75 12.40 12.18 9.75
N ILE A 76 11.16 12.02 10.21
CA ILE A 76 10.02 12.82 9.81
C ILE A 76 10.24 14.32 10.13
N PRO A 77 10.68 14.74 11.34
CA PRO A 77 10.87 16.16 11.63
C PRO A 77 11.86 16.85 10.68
N SER A 78 12.98 16.20 10.35
CA SER A 78 13.94 16.75 9.39
C SER A 78 13.37 16.79 7.98
N ALA A 79 12.62 15.76 7.56
CA ALA A 79 11.92 15.76 6.28
C ALA A 79 10.93 16.92 6.18
N MET A 80 10.15 17.18 7.23
CA MET A 80 9.21 18.32 7.25
C MET A 80 9.95 19.66 7.11
N TRP A 81 11.10 19.81 7.77
CA TRP A 81 11.91 21.03 7.63
C TRP A 81 12.39 21.22 6.20
N LEU A 82 12.97 20.18 5.60
CA LEU A 82 13.47 20.22 4.23
C LEU A 82 12.34 20.55 3.23
N ILE A 83 11.16 19.95 3.40
CA ILE A 83 9.99 20.25 2.57
C ILE A 83 9.57 21.70 2.73
N GLU A 84 9.42 22.21 3.95
CA GLU A 84 9.06 23.61 4.22
C GLU A 84 10.00 24.60 3.50
N GLN A 85 11.31 24.31 3.51
CA GLN A 85 12.34 25.10 2.84
C GLN A 85 12.39 24.91 1.32
N GLY A 86 11.53 24.07 0.73
CA GLY A 86 11.52 23.77 -0.71
C GLY A 86 12.64 22.82 -1.16
N ARG A 87 13.33 22.17 -0.23
CA ARG A 87 14.45 21.24 -0.48
C ARG A 87 13.93 19.82 -0.69
N PHE A 88 13.05 19.65 -1.67
CA PHE A 88 12.27 18.41 -1.86
C PHE A 88 13.14 17.18 -2.20
N LEU A 89 14.15 17.33 -3.04
CA LEU A 89 15.08 16.25 -3.37
C LEU A 89 15.84 15.75 -2.15
N GLU A 90 16.25 16.66 -1.27
CA GLU A 90 16.96 16.29 -0.04
C GLU A 90 16.04 15.59 0.95
N ALA A 91 14.76 15.99 1.00
CA ALA A 91 13.75 15.29 1.78
C ALA A 91 13.48 13.87 1.24
N ALA A 92 13.39 13.68 -0.08
CA ALA A 92 13.25 12.36 -0.69
C ALA A 92 14.45 11.45 -0.36
N GLN A 93 15.66 11.98 -0.53
CA GLN A 93 16.90 11.26 -0.18
C GLN A 93 16.95 10.89 1.31
N LEU A 94 16.45 11.75 2.20
CA LEU A 94 16.34 11.44 3.62
C LEU A 94 15.41 10.24 3.89
N TYR A 95 14.27 10.14 3.20
CA TYR A 95 13.39 8.97 3.33
C TYR A 95 14.06 7.69 2.84
N HIS A 96 14.78 7.72 1.72
CA HIS A 96 15.53 6.57 1.19
C HIS A 96 16.60 6.02 2.15
N GLN A 97 17.07 6.80 3.13
CA GLN A 97 18.04 6.32 4.13
C GLN A 97 17.45 5.23 5.05
N THR A 98 16.13 5.20 5.20
CA THR A 98 15.43 4.36 6.19
C THR A 98 14.31 3.52 5.59
N SER A 99 13.77 3.92 4.44
CA SER A 99 12.70 3.23 3.72
C SER A 99 13.13 2.89 2.30
N SER A 100 12.93 1.64 1.88
CA SER A 100 13.15 1.21 0.50
C SER A 100 12.00 1.57 -0.44
N MET A 101 10.85 2.01 0.07
CA MET A 101 9.65 2.25 -0.76
C MET A 101 8.84 3.46 -0.27
N PRO A 102 9.45 4.65 -0.05
CA PRO A 102 8.71 5.83 0.41
C PRO A 102 7.54 6.22 -0.50
N GLU A 103 7.68 6.03 -1.81
CA GLU A 103 6.64 6.28 -2.81
C GLU A 103 5.38 5.39 -2.62
N ILE A 104 5.54 4.20 -2.05
CA ILE A 104 4.43 3.28 -1.74
C ILE A 104 3.93 3.54 -0.31
N CYS A 105 4.84 3.61 0.67
CA CYS A 105 4.50 3.77 2.09
C CYS A 105 3.68 5.04 2.33
N GLY A 106 4.06 6.18 1.72
CA GLY A 106 3.32 7.44 1.84
C GLY A 106 1.86 7.36 1.35
N ARG A 107 1.54 6.38 0.49
CA ARG A 107 0.19 6.15 -0.04
C ARG A 107 -0.63 5.18 0.79
N VAL A 108 -0.03 4.06 1.21
CA VAL A 108 -0.77 2.90 1.73
C VAL A 108 -0.59 2.61 3.22
N CYS A 109 0.37 3.23 3.91
CA CYS A 109 0.51 3.04 5.34
C CYS A 109 -0.77 3.43 6.09
N PRO A 110 -1.12 2.73 7.19
CA PRO A 110 -2.21 3.13 8.07
C PRO A 110 -1.76 4.29 8.97
N HIS A 111 -1.48 5.45 8.37
CA HIS A 111 -0.84 6.60 9.02
C HIS A 111 -1.55 7.03 10.32
N GLU A 112 -2.88 6.96 10.35
CA GLU A 112 -3.73 7.25 11.52
C GLU A 112 -3.48 6.32 12.72
N GLN A 113 -2.89 5.14 12.50
CA GLN A 113 -2.48 4.17 13.52
C GLN A 113 -0.98 4.25 13.83
N LEU A 114 -0.21 4.99 13.02
CA LEU A 114 1.25 5.09 13.06
C LEU A 114 1.68 6.55 13.29
N CYS A 115 2.53 7.08 12.42
CA CYS A 115 3.17 8.39 12.53
C CYS A 115 2.19 9.58 12.65
N GLN A 116 1.09 9.58 11.89
CA GLN A 116 0.06 10.62 12.02
C GLN A 116 -0.77 10.42 13.29
N GLY A 117 -1.04 9.18 13.69
CA GLY A 117 -1.74 8.85 14.93
C GLY A 117 -1.00 9.29 16.19
N SER A 118 0.34 9.22 16.18
CA SER A 118 1.20 9.65 17.29
C SER A 118 1.57 11.14 17.27
N CYS A 119 1.19 11.87 16.22
CA CYS A 119 1.50 13.30 16.10
C CYS A 119 0.93 14.07 17.30
N VAL A 120 1.77 14.88 17.96
CA VAL A 120 1.38 15.66 19.16
C VAL A 120 0.25 16.64 18.85
N ARG A 121 0.09 17.06 17.58
CA ARG A 121 -0.98 17.95 17.13
C ARG A 121 -2.37 17.40 17.39
N ASN A 122 -2.56 16.07 17.37
CA ASN A 122 -3.85 15.40 17.63
C ASN A 122 -4.51 15.80 18.96
N LYS A 123 -3.75 16.38 19.91
CA LYS A 123 -4.29 16.91 21.17
C LYS A 123 -5.11 18.19 21.00
N SER A 124 -4.98 18.90 19.89
CA SER A 124 -5.60 20.22 19.69
C SER A 124 -6.08 20.48 18.26
N ASP A 125 -5.62 19.70 17.28
CA ASP A 125 -5.86 19.91 15.86
C ASP A 125 -5.52 18.64 15.03
N GLU A 126 -5.78 18.64 13.73
CA GLU A 126 -5.39 17.57 12.80
C GLU A 126 -3.85 17.36 12.75
N PRO A 127 -3.39 16.12 12.52
CA PRO A 127 -1.97 15.82 12.42
C PRO A 127 -1.35 16.43 11.17
N VAL A 128 -0.02 16.47 11.11
CA VAL A 128 0.69 16.76 9.86
C VAL A 128 0.45 15.59 8.90
N LEU A 129 0.16 15.86 7.62
CA LEU A 129 -0.08 14.83 6.60
C LEU A 129 1.23 14.18 6.11
N THR A 130 1.94 13.50 7.03
CA THR A 130 3.26 12.92 6.76
C THR A 130 3.26 11.96 5.58
N GLY A 131 2.21 11.16 5.40
CA GLY A 131 2.11 10.22 4.27
C GLY A 131 2.01 10.93 2.92
N ALA A 132 1.15 11.96 2.83
CA ALA A 132 0.99 12.75 1.62
C ALA A 132 2.28 13.52 1.26
N LEU A 133 3.00 14.00 2.28
CA LEU A 133 4.28 14.68 2.11
C LEU A 133 5.42 13.72 1.68
N GLU A 134 5.45 12.50 2.22
CA GLU A 134 6.37 11.43 1.80
C GLU A 134 6.12 11.04 0.34
N ALA A 135 4.86 10.80 -0.03
CA ALA A 135 4.47 10.52 -1.41
C ALA A 135 4.84 11.68 -2.36
N PHE A 136 4.57 12.93 -1.95
CA PHE A 136 4.89 14.12 -2.73
C PHE A 136 6.38 14.23 -3.05
N VAL A 137 7.27 14.08 -2.06
CA VAL A 137 8.72 14.23 -2.32
C VAL A 137 9.27 13.08 -3.17
N ALA A 138 8.74 11.87 -2.99
CA ALA A 138 9.12 10.71 -3.80
C ALA A 138 8.67 10.89 -5.27
N ASP A 139 7.46 11.41 -5.49
CA ASP A 139 6.97 11.73 -6.83
C ASP A 139 7.76 12.87 -7.48
N TYR A 140 8.08 13.91 -6.70
CA TYR A 140 8.88 15.04 -7.16
C TYR A 140 10.28 14.57 -7.60
N GLU A 141 10.92 13.71 -6.80
CA GLU A 141 12.19 13.09 -7.17
C GLU A 141 12.07 12.27 -8.45
N ARG A 142 11.04 11.41 -8.57
CA ARG A 142 10.80 10.63 -9.80
C ARG A 142 10.71 11.51 -11.05
N GLN A 143 10.05 12.66 -10.96
CA GLN A 143 9.82 13.54 -12.10
C GLN A 143 11.04 14.40 -12.47
N THR A 144 11.87 14.76 -11.49
CA THR A 144 12.93 15.75 -11.67
C THR A 144 14.33 15.15 -11.68
N GLN A 145 14.57 14.13 -10.84
CA GLN A 145 15.84 13.43 -10.71
C GLN A 145 15.59 12.00 -10.22
N PRO A 146 15.22 11.07 -11.11
CA PRO A 146 14.87 9.71 -10.72
C PRO A 146 15.92 9.06 -9.81
N TYR A 147 15.46 8.51 -8.69
CA TYR A 147 16.30 7.77 -7.76
C TYR A 147 17.03 6.63 -8.48
N ARG A 148 18.30 6.42 -8.11
CA ARG A 148 19.10 5.29 -8.57
C ARG A 148 19.60 4.54 -7.35
N ILE A 149 19.21 3.27 -7.25
CA ILE A 149 19.70 2.39 -6.20
C ILE A 149 21.23 2.30 -6.34
N PRO A 150 22.00 2.71 -5.31
CA PRO A 150 23.44 2.55 -5.32
C PRO A 150 23.81 1.06 -5.43
N VAL A 151 24.77 0.71 -6.30
CA VAL A 151 25.24 -0.68 -6.42
C VAL A 151 26.60 -0.80 -5.75
N GLY A 152 26.71 -1.73 -4.80
CA GLY A 152 27.95 -1.97 -4.05
C GLY A 152 29.02 -2.67 -4.89
N ALA A 153 30.26 -2.68 -4.40
CA ALA A 153 31.36 -3.41 -5.04
C ALA A 153 31.06 -4.93 -5.09
N PRO A 154 31.30 -5.63 -6.22
CA PRO A 154 30.94 -7.03 -6.36
C PRO A 154 31.56 -7.92 -5.28
N THR A 155 30.69 -8.61 -4.54
CA THR A 155 31.09 -9.56 -3.48
C THR A 155 31.40 -10.96 -4.02
N GLY A 156 31.02 -11.24 -5.27
CA GLY A 156 31.04 -12.57 -5.87
C GLY A 156 30.02 -13.55 -5.28
N LYS A 157 29.08 -13.07 -4.45
CA LYS A 157 28.03 -13.88 -3.82
C LYS A 157 26.68 -13.71 -4.53
N LYS A 158 25.96 -14.82 -4.67
CA LYS A 158 24.63 -14.89 -5.28
C LYS A 158 23.56 -15.13 -4.22
N VAL A 159 22.45 -14.41 -4.28
CA VAL A 159 21.32 -14.58 -3.35
C VAL A 159 20.02 -14.79 -4.13
N ALA A 160 19.28 -15.83 -3.76
CA ALA A 160 17.93 -16.07 -4.25
C ALA A 160 16.91 -15.48 -3.27
N ILE A 161 15.91 -14.80 -3.78
CA ILE A 161 14.77 -14.28 -3.02
C ILE A 161 13.52 -14.98 -3.54
N VAL A 162 12.76 -15.61 -2.65
CA VAL A 162 11.51 -16.30 -3.00
C VAL A 162 10.33 -15.43 -2.58
N GLY A 163 9.63 -14.86 -3.56
CA GLY A 163 8.54 -13.91 -3.40
C GLY A 163 8.95 -12.49 -3.78
N ALA A 164 8.26 -11.91 -4.77
CA ALA A 164 8.47 -10.58 -5.30
C ALA A 164 7.54 -9.52 -4.66
N GLY A 165 7.09 -9.76 -3.42
CA GLY A 165 6.34 -8.77 -2.63
C GLY A 165 7.23 -7.71 -1.98
N PRO A 166 6.66 -6.82 -1.15
CA PRO A 166 7.39 -5.74 -0.47
C PRO A 166 8.66 -6.20 0.25
N ALA A 167 8.59 -7.33 0.97
CA ALA A 167 9.73 -7.89 1.69
C ALA A 167 10.87 -8.32 0.76
N GLY A 168 10.54 -8.99 -0.36
CA GLY A 168 11.53 -9.40 -1.36
C GLY A 168 12.15 -8.21 -2.08
N ILE A 169 11.34 -7.20 -2.43
CA ILE A 169 11.79 -5.95 -3.06
C ILE A 169 12.77 -5.20 -2.15
N ALA A 170 12.42 -5.00 -0.87
CA ALA A 170 13.30 -4.33 0.09
C ALA A 170 14.58 -5.14 0.36
N CYS A 171 14.48 -6.47 0.46
CA CYS A 171 15.65 -7.34 0.62
C CYS A 171 16.58 -7.24 -0.59
N ALA A 172 16.03 -7.24 -1.81
CA ALA A 172 16.81 -7.14 -3.05
C ALA A 172 17.60 -5.84 -3.14
N GLU A 173 16.94 -4.71 -2.86
CA GLU A 173 17.60 -3.40 -2.83
C GLU A 173 18.79 -3.39 -1.88
N GLN A 174 18.58 -3.83 -0.64
CA GLN A 174 19.62 -3.86 0.39
C GLN A 174 20.80 -4.77 0.02
N LEU A 175 20.53 -5.89 -0.66
CA LEU A 175 21.58 -6.82 -1.09
C LEU A 175 22.37 -6.28 -2.30
N VAL A 176 21.71 -5.63 -3.25
CA VAL A 176 22.38 -4.99 -4.39
C VAL A 176 23.24 -3.81 -3.94
N MET A 177 22.76 -3.00 -3.00
CA MET A 177 23.56 -1.94 -2.37
C MET A 177 24.83 -2.46 -1.68
N ARG A 178 24.83 -3.73 -1.27
CA ARG A 178 25.99 -4.43 -0.69
C ARG A 178 26.83 -5.19 -1.72
N GLY A 179 26.47 -5.14 -3.00
CA GLY A 179 27.23 -5.73 -4.10
C GLY A 179 27.01 -7.23 -4.31
N HIS A 180 25.87 -7.76 -3.88
CA HIS A 180 25.47 -9.14 -4.16
C HIS A 180 24.73 -9.25 -5.49
N GLU A 181 24.89 -10.38 -6.19
CA GLU A 181 24.06 -10.71 -7.34
C GLU A 181 22.73 -11.28 -6.84
N VAL A 182 21.61 -10.64 -7.21
CA VAL A 182 20.28 -10.98 -6.68
C VAL A 182 19.37 -11.50 -7.79
N THR A 183 18.69 -12.61 -7.52
CA THR A 183 17.60 -13.13 -8.36
C THR A 183 16.34 -13.33 -7.51
N ILE A 184 15.24 -12.71 -7.91
CA ILE A 184 13.92 -12.88 -7.30
C ILE A 184 13.13 -13.92 -8.11
N PHE A 185 12.64 -14.95 -7.43
CA PHE A 185 11.73 -15.96 -7.96
C PHE A 185 10.31 -15.68 -7.44
N ASP A 186 9.30 -15.72 -8.31
CA ASP A 186 7.89 -15.65 -7.88
C ASP A 186 7.03 -16.64 -8.67
N SER A 187 6.02 -17.17 -7.99
CA SER A 187 4.97 -17.99 -8.58
C SER A 187 4.14 -17.25 -9.65
N LYS A 188 4.05 -15.93 -9.57
CA LYS A 188 3.25 -15.09 -10.47
C LYS A 188 4.07 -14.60 -11.67
N PRO A 189 3.42 -14.21 -12.78
CA PRO A 189 4.12 -13.76 -13.98
C PRO A 189 4.87 -12.43 -13.82
N ALA A 190 4.45 -11.56 -12.90
CA ALA A 190 5.01 -10.23 -12.69
C ALA A 190 5.40 -10.00 -11.22
N PRO A 191 6.39 -9.12 -10.95
CA PRO A 191 6.79 -8.76 -9.59
C PRO A 191 5.78 -7.80 -8.93
N GLY A 192 5.87 -7.65 -7.61
CA GLY A 192 5.11 -6.66 -6.83
C GLY A 192 4.26 -7.27 -5.71
N GLY A 193 3.97 -8.58 -5.73
CA GLY A 193 3.13 -9.24 -4.72
C GLY A 193 1.81 -8.48 -4.51
N LEU A 194 1.39 -8.25 -3.26
CA LEU A 194 0.15 -7.51 -2.97
C LEU A 194 0.14 -6.07 -3.52
N LEU A 195 1.29 -5.44 -3.78
CA LEU A 195 1.34 -4.10 -4.35
C LEU A 195 0.75 -4.07 -5.76
N LEU A 196 1.05 -5.09 -6.57
CA LEU A 196 0.49 -5.25 -7.91
C LEU A 196 -0.86 -5.97 -7.86
N TYR A 197 -0.91 -7.11 -7.18
CA TYR A 197 -1.99 -8.08 -7.27
C TYR A 197 -3.16 -7.86 -6.30
N GLY A 198 -2.95 -7.11 -5.22
CA GLY A 198 -3.95 -6.91 -4.17
C GLY A 198 -4.53 -5.51 -4.16
N ILE A 199 -3.70 -4.54 -3.79
CA ILE A 199 -4.12 -3.15 -3.57
C ILE A 199 -4.68 -2.58 -4.89
N PRO A 200 -5.87 -1.96 -4.94
CA PRO A 200 -6.41 -1.42 -6.18
C PRO A 200 -5.64 -0.20 -6.71
N ASN A 201 -5.71 0.03 -8.02
CA ASN A 201 -5.02 1.15 -8.69
C ASN A 201 -5.47 2.52 -8.16
N PHE A 202 -6.74 2.65 -7.75
CA PHE A 202 -7.29 3.88 -7.17
C PHE A 202 -6.74 4.22 -5.77
N LYS A 203 -5.91 3.35 -5.19
CA LYS A 203 -5.25 3.53 -3.89
C LYS A 203 -3.72 3.49 -4.03
N LEU A 204 -3.21 2.63 -4.91
CA LEU A 204 -1.79 2.55 -5.26
C LEU A 204 -1.67 2.40 -6.78
N PRO A 205 -1.37 3.51 -7.49
CA PRO A 205 -1.15 3.47 -8.93
C PRO A 205 -0.08 2.45 -9.32
N LYS A 206 -0.35 1.66 -10.37
CA LYS A 206 0.54 0.55 -10.77
C LYS A 206 1.84 1.02 -11.39
N ASP A 207 1.84 2.18 -12.02
CA ASP A 207 3.05 2.85 -12.49
C ASP A 207 4.03 3.11 -11.34
N VAL A 208 3.58 3.48 -10.14
CA VAL A 208 4.45 3.64 -8.96
C VAL A 208 5.15 2.31 -8.60
N VAL A 209 4.43 1.18 -8.65
CA VAL A 209 4.99 -0.15 -8.40
C VAL A 209 5.97 -0.57 -9.50
N TRP A 210 5.63 -0.31 -10.76
CA TRP A 210 6.48 -0.63 -11.89
C TRP A 210 7.75 0.22 -11.92
N ASN A 211 7.65 1.52 -11.61
CA ASN A 211 8.81 2.41 -11.46
C ASN A 211 9.78 1.87 -10.40
N LYS A 212 9.26 1.37 -9.26
CA LYS A 212 10.10 0.72 -8.24
C LYS A 212 10.79 -0.53 -8.77
N TRP A 213 10.07 -1.35 -9.52
CA TRP A 213 10.64 -2.54 -10.14
C TRP A 213 11.73 -2.19 -11.15
N GLU A 214 11.50 -1.19 -12.00
CA GLU A 214 12.48 -0.73 -12.97
C GLU A 214 13.78 -0.24 -12.30
N ASP A 215 13.69 0.42 -11.14
CA ASP A 215 14.89 0.84 -10.41
C ASP A 215 15.72 -0.36 -9.96
N LEU A 216 15.08 -1.45 -9.50
CA LEU A 216 15.75 -2.70 -9.16
C LEU A 216 16.37 -3.39 -10.36
N GLU A 217 15.66 -3.43 -11.49
CA GLU A 217 16.16 -4.01 -12.73
C GLU A 217 17.38 -3.23 -13.24
N LYS A 218 17.33 -1.89 -13.23
CA LYS A 218 18.47 -1.01 -13.55
C LYS A 218 19.64 -1.21 -12.60
N ALA A 219 19.38 -1.59 -11.35
CA ALA A 219 20.40 -1.94 -10.36
C ALA A 219 20.96 -3.37 -10.53
N GLY A 220 20.44 -4.16 -11.49
CA GLY A 220 20.92 -5.49 -11.84
C GLY A 220 20.19 -6.64 -11.15
N VAL A 221 19.06 -6.40 -10.49
CA VAL A 221 18.20 -7.46 -9.94
C VAL A 221 17.55 -8.24 -11.08
N LYS A 222 17.64 -9.57 -11.04
CA LYS A 222 16.98 -10.46 -12.00
C LYS A 222 15.64 -10.93 -11.45
N PHE A 223 14.66 -11.12 -12.34
CA PHE A 223 13.36 -11.71 -12.00
C PHE A 223 13.08 -12.97 -12.80
N VAL A 224 12.57 -13.98 -12.09
CA VAL A 224 12.13 -15.25 -12.64
C VAL A 224 10.71 -15.51 -12.15
N GLY A 225 9.73 -15.05 -12.92
CA GLY A 225 8.31 -15.29 -12.67
C GLY A 225 7.88 -16.72 -13.02
N ASN A 226 6.60 -17.02 -12.80
CA ASN A 226 5.99 -18.33 -13.08
C ASN A 226 6.76 -19.53 -12.49
N THR A 227 7.42 -19.34 -11.34
CA THR A 227 8.24 -20.37 -10.69
C THR A 227 7.79 -20.54 -9.25
N TYR A 228 7.12 -21.66 -8.96
CA TYR A 228 6.68 -22.01 -7.62
C TYR A 228 7.77 -22.79 -6.89
N ILE A 229 8.47 -22.12 -5.96
CA ILE A 229 9.41 -22.78 -5.05
C ILE A 229 8.64 -23.63 -4.03
N GLY A 230 8.96 -24.92 -3.97
CA GLY A 230 8.22 -25.97 -3.28
C GLY A 230 7.46 -26.92 -4.21
N LYS A 231 7.35 -26.61 -5.52
CA LYS A 231 6.71 -27.45 -6.53
C LYS A 231 7.56 -27.62 -7.79
N ASP A 232 7.96 -26.50 -8.40
CA ASP A 232 8.74 -26.51 -9.65
C ASP A 232 10.24 -26.63 -9.37
N LYS A 233 10.70 -26.06 -8.25
CA LYS A 233 12.04 -26.19 -7.67
C LYS A 233 11.95 -26.23 -6.15
N THR A 234 12.96 -26.76 -5.48
CA THR A 234 13.10 -26.71 -4.02
C THR A 234 14.14 -25.67 -3.59
N VAL A 235 14.21 -25.38 -2.28
CA VAL A 235 15.28 -24.52 -1.74
C VAL A 235 16.66 -25.18 -1.93
N ASP A 236 16.74 -26.50 -1.83
CA ASP A 236 17.98 -27.25 -2.06
C ASP A 236 18.44 -27.14 -3.53
N ASP A 237 17.51 -27.14 -4.48
CA ASP A 237 17.83 -26.89 -5.90
C ASP A 237 18.45 -25.51 -6.11
N LEU A 238 17.95 -24.48 -5.41
CA LEU A 238 18.55 -23.14 -5.48
C LEU A 238 19.99 -23.15 -4.94
N PHE A 239 20.26 -23.84 -3.83
CA PHE A 239 21.64 -23.99 -3.35
C PHE A 239 22.51 -24.77 -4.35
N ALA A 240 21.97 -25.83 -4.97
CA ALA A 240 22.67 -26.61 -6.00
C ALA A 240 22.96 -25.79 -7.27
N GLU A 241 22.12 -24.80 -7.60
CA GLU A 241 22.32 -23.83 -8.69
C GLU A 241 23.39 -22.76 -8.36
N GLY A 242 23.98 -22.82 -7.16
CA GLY A 242 25.10 -21.98 -6.75
C GLY A 242 24.71 -20.69 -6.03
N PHE A 243 23.45 -20.56 -5.60
CA PHE A 243 23.07 -19.49 -4.67
C PHE A 243 23.73 -19.71 -3.30
N ASN A 244 24.27 -18.65 -2.70
CA ASN A 244 24.93 -18.71 -1.40
C ASN A 244 23.96 -18.51 -0.23
N ALA A 245 22.82 -17.88 -0.47
CA ALA A 245 21.77 -17.66 0.52
C ALA A 245 20.40 -17.62 -0.17
N VAL A 246 19.36 -17.95 0.60
CA VAL A 246 17.97 -17.89 0.17
C VAL A 246 17.16 -17.10 1.19
N PHE A 247 16.42 -16.09 0.75
CA PHE A 247 15.45 -15.36 1.56
C PHE A 247 14.03 -15.77 1.17
N LEU A 248 13.19 -16.09 2.16
CA LEU A 248 11.79 -16.48 1.93
C LEU A 248 10.85 -15.33 2.31
N GLY A 249 10.30 -14.65 1.31
CA GLY A 249 9.38 -13.52 1.41
C GLY A 249 8.02 -13.79 0.75
N VAL A 250 7.50 -15.01 0.90
CA VAL A 250 6.31 -15.50 0.17
C VAL A 250 4.97 -14.89 0.61
N GLY A 251 4.95 -14.22 1.76
CA GLY A 251 3.74 -13.60 2.32
C GLY A 251 2.63 -14.61 2.67
N THR A 252 1.42 -14.11 2.85
CA THR A 252 0.22 -14.90 3.18
C THR A 252 -0.83 -14.72 2.08
N GLY A 253 -0.83 -15.61 1.08
CA GLY A 253 -1.71 -15.51 -0.10
C GLY A 253 -2.96 -16.39 -0.07
N ILE A 254 -3.22 -17.09 1.03
CA ILE A 254 -4.36 -18.01 1.16
C ILE A 254 -5.49 -17.28 1.90
N ASP A 255 -6.63 -17.13 1.24
CA ASP A 255 -7.82 -16.52 1.85
C ASP A 255 -8.39 -17.42 2.96
N ALA A 256 -8.83 -16.79 4.05
CA ALA A 256 -9.56 -17.48 5.10
C ALA A 256 -10.93 -17.94 4.58
N LYS A 257 -11.20 -19.25 4.63
CA LYS A 257 -12.45 -19.84 4.14
C LYS A 257 -13.56 -19.76 5.19
N MET A 258 -14.81 -19.67 4.73
CA MET A 258 -16.00 -19.82 5.57
C MET A 258 -16.49 -21.29 5.55
N GLU A 259 -15.64 -22.23 5.96
CA GLU A 259 -15.86 -23.68 5.78
C GLU A 259 -17.18 -24.21 6.38
N LYS A 260 -17.71 -23.52 7.41
CA LYS A 260 -18.94 -23.89 8.10
C LYS A 260 -20.20 -23.23 7.52
N THR A 261 -20.06 -22.43 6.47
CA THR A 261 -21.14 -21.66 5.85
C THR A 261 -21.48 -22.31 4.50
N PRO A 262 -22.63 -22.98 4.35
CA PRO A 262 -23.00 -23.63 3.10
C PRO A 262 -23.11 -22.65 1.92
N GLY A 263 -22.77 -23.12 0.72
CA GLY A 263 -22.92 -22.39 -0.54
C GLY A 263 -21.79 -21.43 -0.89
N THR A 264 -20.63 -21.51 -0.22
CA THR A 264 -19.44 -20.69 -0.54
C THR A 264 -18.83 -20.95 -1.91
N ASP A 265 -19.21 -22.06 -2.55
CA ASP A 265 -18.78 -22.51 -3.88
C ASP A 265 -19.76 -22.13 -5.00
N LEU A 266 -20.88 -21.45 -4.67
CA LEU A 266 -21.86 -21.02 -5.67
C LEU A 266 -21.25 -20.05 -6.69
N PRO A 267 -21.58 -20.17 -7.97
CA PRO A 267 -21.22 -19.16 -8.97
C PRO A 267 -21.70 -17.76 -8.55
N GLY A 268 -20.77 -16.80 -8.51
CA GLY A 268 -21.01 -15.45 -8.01
C GLY A 268 -20.49 -15.20 -6.59
N VAL A 269 -20.05 -16.23 -5.87
CA VAL A 269 -19.25 -16.10 -4.65
C VAL A 269 -17.76 -16.06 -5.04
N TYR A 270 -17.05 -15.04 -4.59
CA TYR A 270 -15.62 -14.88 -4.84
C TYR A 270 -14.85 -14.81 -3.53
N GLU A 271 -13.66 -15.37 -3.53
CA GLU A 271 -12.64 -15.01 -2.57
C GLU A 271 -12.08 -13.62 -2.89
N ALA A 272 -11.77 -12.85 -1.84
CA ALA A 272 -11.36 -11.46 -1.99
C ALA A 272 -10.07 -11.32 -2.81
N THR A 273 -9.09 -12.19 -2.59
CA THR A 273 -7.85 -12.17 -3.38
C THR A 273 -8.12 -12.49 -4.85
N ASP A 274 -8.95 -13.48 -5.17
CA ASP A 274 -9.29 -13.76 -6.57
C ASP A 274 -10.03 -12.59 -7.24
N PHE A 275 -11.00 -12.02 -6.52
CA PHE A 275 -11.78 -10.88 -6.98
C PHE A 275 -10.87 -9.68 -7.31
N LEU A 276 -10.03 -9.27 -6.37
CA LEU A 276 -9.15 -8.11 -6.51
C LEU A 276 -8.08 -8.35 -7.59
N VAL A 277 -7.45 -9.53 -7.62
CA VAL A 277 -6.45 -9.89 -8.64
C VAL A 277 -7.03 -9.74 -10.04
N ARG A 278 -8.24 -10.26 -10.25
CA ARG A 278 -8.89 -10.22 -11.57
C ARG A 278 -9.45 -8.85 -11.92
N ALA A 279 -9.83 -8.04 -10.93
CA ALA A 279 -10.35 -6.69 -11.15
C ALA A 279 -9.25 -5.65 -11.38
N ASN A 280 -8.11 -5.77 -10.68
CA ASN A 280 -7.13 -4.70 -10.55
C ASN A 280 -5.91 -4.85 -11.47
N VAL A 281 -5.61 -6.07 -11.94
CA VAL A 281 -4.36 -6.37 -12.65
C VAL A 281 -4.60 -6.46 -14.15
N ASP A 282 -3.64 -6.01 -14.93
CA ASP A 282 -3.63 -6.17 -16.38
C ASP A 282 -3.50 -7.65 -16.77
N PHE A 283 -4.17 -8.05 -17.84
CA PHE A 283 -4.24 -9.47 -18.23
C PHE A 283 -2.88 -10.07 -18.55
N ASP A 284 -1.93 -9.28 -19.09
CA ASP A 284 -0.58 -9.76 -19.39
C ASP A 284 0.23 -10.08 -18.13
N SER A 285 -0.10 -9.44 -17.01
CA SER A 285 0.50 -9.72 -15.70
C SER A 285 -0.21 -10.85 -14.92
N LEU A 286 -1.25 -11.45 -15.50
CA LEU A 286 -2.02 -12.54 -14.91
C LEU A 286 -1.70 -13.90 -15.56
N PRO A 287 -1.75 -14.99 -14.77
CA PRO A 287 -1.81 -16.35 -15.30
C PRO A 287 -3.00 -16.51 -16.26
N PRO A 288 -2.88 -17.31 -17.34
CA PRO A 288 -3.94 -17.46 -18.36
C PRO A 288 -5.34 -17.76 -17.78
N GLU A 289 -5.42 -18.61 -16.76
CA GLU A 289 -6.67 -19.02 -16.12
C GLU A 289 -7.37 -17.89 -15.33
N LYS A 290 -6.66 -16.79 -15.02
CA LYS A 290 -7.19 -15.61 -14.34
C LYS A 290 -7.49 -14.43 -15.26
N ARG A 291 -7.27 -14.55 -16.58
CA ARG A 291 -7.49 -13.47 -17.58
C ARG A 291 -8.97 -13.27 -17.94
N LYS A 292 -9.81 -13.16 -16.92
CA LYS A 292 -11.24 -12.85 -17.05
C LYS A 292 -11.64 -11.96 -15.89
N ARG A 293 -12.22 -10.78 -16.18
CA ARG A 293 -12.75 -9.90 -15.11
C ARG A 293 -13.82 -10.64 -14.27
N PRO A 294 -13.99 -10.30 -12.98
CA PRO A 294 -15.08 -10.83 -12.18
C PRO A 294 -16.44 -10.42 -12.78
N GLU A 295 -17.40 -11.35 -12.79
CA GLU A 295 -18.79 -11.03 -13.11
C GLU A 295 -19.44 -10.38 -11.88
N ILE A 296 -19.97 -9.17 -12.07
CA ILE A 296 -20.63 -8.38 -11.01
C ILE A 296 -22.14 -8.37 -11.22
N GLY A 297 -22.87 -8.67 -10.15
CA GLY A 297 -24.33 -8.50 -10.11
C GLY A 297 -24.72 -7.07 -9.71
N LYS A 298 -26.01 -6.75 -9.84
CA LYS A 298 -26.55 -5.44 -9.41
C LYS A 298 -26.39 -5.17 -7.91
N ARG A 299 -26.47 -6.23 -7.10
CA ARG A 299 -26.31 -6.17 -5.63
C ARG A 299 -25.13 -7.03 -5.22
N VAL A 300 -24.18 -6.44 -4.52
CA VAL A 300 -22.97 -7.10 -4.05
C VAL A 300 -22.90 -7.03 -2.53
N VAL A 301 -22.54 -8.15 -1.92
CA VAL A 301 -22.25 -8.25 -0.49
C VAL A 301 -20.76 -8.54 -0.32
N VAL A 302 -20.07 -7.73 0.47
CA VAL A 302 -18.67 -7.95 0.86
C VAL A 302 -18.63 -8.33 2.33
N ILE A 303 -18.02 -9.48 2.65
CA ILE A 303 -18.00 -10.02 4.00
C ILE A 303 -16.62 -9.76 4.62
N GLY A 304 -16.56 -8.97 5.69
CA GLY A 304 -15.32 -8.61 6.36
C GLY A 304 -15.23 -7.12 6.68
N GLY A 305 -14.23 -6.73 7.48
CA GLY A 305 -14.03 -5.34 7.91
C GLY A 305 -12.58 -4.87 7.86
N GLY A 306 -11.69 -5.60 7.19
CA GLY A 306 -10.29 -5.18 6.98
C GLY A 306 -10.14 -4.30 5.75
N ASP A 307 -8.91 -3.87 5.47
CA ASP A 307 -8.60 -3.06 4.29
C ASP A 307 -8.99 -3.78 2.98
N THR A 308 -8.80 -5.10 2.92
CA THR A 308 -9.26 -5.93 1.81
C THR A 308 -10.77 -5.80 1.56
N ALA A 309 -11.58 -5.69 2.62
CA ALA A 309 -13.02 -5.50 2.46
C ALA A 309 -13.33 -4.12 1.86
N SER A 310 -12.68 -3.06 2.36
CA SER A 310 -12.79 -1.72 1.77
C SER A 310 -12.39 -1.70 0.30
N ASP A 311 -11.30 -2.37 -0.07
CA ASP A 311 -10.85 -2.48 -1.45
C ASP A 311 -11.89 -3.22 -2.31
N CYS A 312 -12.45 -4.35 -1.83
CA CYS A 312 -13.52 -5.06 -2.53
C CYS A 312 -14.79 -4.22 -2.71
N LEU A 313 -15.22 -3.48 -1.68
CA LEU A 313 -16.39 -2.61 -1.74
C LEU A 313 -16.24 -1.57 -2.85
N ARG A 314 -15.10 -0.87 -2.84
CA ARG A 314 -14.79 0.23 -3.74
C ARG A 314 -14.53 -0.24 -5.17
N THR A 315 -13.94 -1.42 -5.34
CA THR A 315 -13.80 -2.08 -6.64
C THR A 315 -15.16 -2.53 -7.19
N ALA A 316 -16.05 -3.10 -6.37
CA ALA A 316 -17.38 -3.52 -6.83
C ALA A 316 -18.23 -2.35 -7.34
N LEU A 317 -18.17 -1.20 -6.68
CA LEU A 317 -18.83 0.04 -7.14
C LEU A 317 -18.31 0.46 -8.53
N ARG A 318 -16.99 0.43 -8.73
CA ARG A 318 -16.34 0.77 -10.02
C ARG A 318 -16.63 -0.21 -11.14
N LEU A 319 -16.93 -1.46 -10.81
CA LEU A 319 -17.35 -2.46 -11.78
C LEU A 319 -18.86 -2.40 -12.10
N GLY A 320 -19.58 -1.40 -11.57
CA GLY A 320 -20.97 -1.11 -11.95
C GLY A 320 -22.04 -1.75 -11.07
N ALA A 321 -21.71 -2.20 -9.86
CA ALA A 321 -22.73 -2.63 -8.90
C ALA A 321 -23.64 -1.45 -8.49
N GLU A 322 -24.96 -1.65 -8.53
CA GLU A 322 -25.95 -0.64 -8.15
C GLU A 322 -26.05 -0.49 -6.62
N GLU A 323 -25.85 -1.58 -5.87
CA GLU A 323 -25.83 -1.59 -4.42
C GLU A 323 -24.70 -2.47 -3.90
N VAL A 324 -23.85 -1.90 -3.05
CA VAL A 324 -22.75 -2.63 -2.42
C VAL A 324 -22.87 -2.50 -0.90
N THR A 325 -22.94 -3.64 -0.22
CA THR A 325 -23.09 -3.71 1.24
C THR A 325 -21.96 -4.49 1.89
N CYS A 326 -21.29 -3.86 2.85
CA CYS A 326 -20.38 -4.51 3.77
C CYS A 326 -21.18 -5.23 4.87
N ILE A 327 -20.92 -6.52 5.07
CA ILE A 327 -21.39 -7.29 6.22
C ILE A 327 -20.21 -7.54 7.15
N TYR A 328 -20.31 -7.04 8.38
CA TYR A 328 -19.29 -7.20 9.40
C TYR A 328 -19.86 -7.72 10.72
N ARG A 329 -19.24 -8.78 11.25
CA ARG A 329 -19.72 -9.51 12.44
C ARG A 329 -19.57 -8.76 13.76
N ARG A 330 -18.87 -7.62 13.80
CA ARG A 330 -18.68 -6.79 15.01
C ARG A 330 -19.20 -5.38 14.77
N THR A 331 -18.96 -4.46 15.71
CA THR A 331 -19.31 -3.05 15.54
C THR A 331 -18.24 -2.32 14.72
N GLU A 332 -18.51 -1.06 14.35
CA GLU A 332 -17.53 -0.18 13.72
C GLU A 332 -16.26 -0.01 14.56
N LYS A 333 -16.36 -0.02 15.90
CA LYS A 333 -15.24 0.19 16.81
C LYS A 333 -14.19 -0.92 16.72
N GLU A 334 -14.62 -2.16 16.49
CA GLU A 334 -13.72 -3.31 16.33
C GLU A 334 -13.31 -3.55 14.88
N MET A 335 -13.66 -2.67 13.95
CA MET A 335 -13.31 -2.81 12.54
C MET A 335 -11.80 -2.57 12.33
N PRO A 336 -11.04 -3.56 11.80
CA PRO A 336 -9.60 -3.42 11.66
C PRO A 336 -9.16 -2.53 10.49
N GLY A 337 -10.00 -2.38 9.46
CA GLY A 337 -9.68 -1.55 8.30
C GLY A 337 -9.63 -0.06 8.64
N GLY A 338 -8.77 0.67 7.92
CA GLY A 338 -8.54 2.10 8.15
C GLY A 338 -9.82 2.94 8.07
N LYS A 339 -9.96 3.92 8.98
CA LYS A 339 -11.09 4.85 9.01
C LYS A 339 -11.16 5.67 7.74
N LYS A 340 -10.00 6.10 7.21
CA LYS A 340 -9.90 6.81 5.92
C LYS A 340 -10.56 6.02 4.78
N ASP A 341 -10.19 4.76 4.59
CA ASP A 341 -10.71 3.94 3.49
C ASP A 341 -12.20 3.60 3.67
N ARG A 342 -12.64 3.35 4.91
CA ARG A 342 -14.06 3.17 5.23
C ARG A 342 -14.86 4.42 4.87
N LYS A 343 -14.40 5.61 5.26
CA LYS A 343 -15.06 6.89 4.96
C LYS A 343 -15.18 7.08 3.44
N MET A 344 -14.11 6.84 2.69
CA MET A 344 -14.14 6.93 1.22
C MET A 344 -15.12 5.92 0.60
N ALA A 345 -15.20 4.69 1.12
CA ALA A 345 -16.16 3.70 0.65
C ALA A 345 -17.62 4.15 0.89
N ILE A 346 -17.92 4.75 2.05
CA ILE A 346 -19.25 5.30 2.36
C ILE A 346 -19.59 6.47 1.43
N GLU A 347 -18.66 7.40 1.23
CA GLU A 347 -18.82 8.53 0.29
C GLU A 347 -19.08 8.07 -1.15
N GLU A 348 -18.46 6.95 -1.56
CA GLU A 348 -18.65 6.31 -2.87
C GLU A 348 -19.97 5.53 -2.98
N GLY A 349 -20.72 5.36 -1.88
CA GLY A 349 -22.05 4.73 -1.86
C GLY A 349 -22.11 3.34 -1.21
N ALA A 350 -21.04 2.84 -0.61
CA ALA A 350 -21.07 1.58 0.12
C ALA A 350 -21.91 1.69 1.39
N LYS A 351 -22.77 0.69 1.61
CA LYS A 351 -23.57 0.55 2.84
C LYS A 351 -22.88 -0.40 3.81
N TYR A 352 -23.15 -0.24 5.11
CA TYR A 352 -22.57 -1.09 6.16
C TYR A 352 -23.65 -1.73 7.02
N ARG A 353 -23.52 -3.03 7.25
CA ARG A 353 -24.32 -3.82 8.20
C ARG A 353 -23.38 -4.44 9.24
N PHE A 354 -23.34 -3.81 10.40
CA PHE A 354 -22.60 -4.28 11.56
C PHE A 354 -23.35 -5.38 12.31
N LEU A 355 -22.65 -6.07 13.21
CA LEU A 355 -23.20 -7.16 14.02
C LEU A 355 -23.94 -8.22 13.19
N THR A 356 -23.47 -8.45 11.96
CA THR A 356 -24.11 -9.33 10.99
C THR A 356 -23.10 -10.35 10.48
N GLN A 357 -23.49 -11.63 10.48
CA GLN A 357 -22.64 -12.73 10.01
C GLN A 357 -23.46 -13.67 9.13
N PRO A 358 -23.00 -14.01 7.92
CA PRO A 358 -23.69 -14.97 7.06
C PRO A 358 -23.77 -16.36 7.67
N VAL A 359 -24.92 -17.00 7.53
CA VAL A 359 -25.23 -18.38 7.91
C VAL A 359 -25.15 -19.31 6.71
N ARG A 360 -25.63 -18.88 5.53
CA ARG A 360 -25.50 -19.60 4.27
C ARG A 360 -25.68 -18.71 3.04
N PHE A 361 -25.14 -19.16 1.91
CA PHE A 361 -25.39 -18.62 0.59
C PHE A 361 -26.44 -19.48 -0.13
N ILE A 362 -27.41 -18.85 -0.77
CA ILE A 362 -28.59 -19.52 -1.34
C ILE A 362 -28.56 -19.35 -2.87
N ALA A 363 -28.67 -20.47 -3.58
CA ALA A 363 -28.75 -20.51 -5.03
C ALA A 363 -30.14 -20.08 -5.54
N GLY A 364 -30.16 -19.37 -6.67
CA GLY A 364 -31.36 -19.11 -7.46
C GLY A 364 -31.70 -20.27 -8.40
N GLU A 365 -32.73 -20.06 -9.23
CA GLU A 365 -33.18 -21.05 -10.22
C GLU A 365 -32.11 -21.39 -11.27
N ASP A 366 -31.21 -20.45 -11.55
CA ASP A 366 -30.08 -20.61 -12.47
C ASP A 366 -28.84 -21.25 -11.82
N GLY A 367 -28.94 -21.66 -10.54
CA GLY A 367 -27.85 -22.24 -9.76
C GLY A 367 -26.80 -21.24 -9.30
N ARG A 368 -26.97 -19.93 -9.54
CA ARG A 368 -26.05 -18.87 -9.11
C ARG A 368 -26.47 -18.28 -7.76
N LEU A 369 -25.56 -17.55 -7.11
CA LEU A 369 -25.87 -16.83 -5.87
C LEU A 369 -27.06 -15.87 -6.07
N ALA A 370 -28.13 -16.07 -5.31
CA ALA A 370 -29.31 -15.21 -5.32
C ALA A 370 -29.57 -14.49 -4.00
N ALA A 371 -29.20 -15.11 -2.86
CA ALA A 371 -29.37 -14.52 -1.54
C ALA A 371 -28.27 -14.97 -0.55
N VAL A 372 -28.07 -14.16 0.49
CA VAL A 372 -27.23 -14.46 1.65
C VAL A 372 -28.13 -14.38 2.88
N GLU A 373 -28.19 -15.46 3.65
CA GLU A 373 -28.92 -15.53 4.92
C GLU A 373 -28.01 -15.15 6.09
#